data_AF-A0A800C8N3-F1
#
_entry.id   AF-A0A800C8N3-F1
#
_cell.length_a   1.000
_cell.length_b   1.000
_cell.length_c   1.000
_cell.angle_alpha   90.00
_cell.angle_beta   90.00
_cell.angle_gamma   90.00
#
_symmetry.space_group_name_H-M   'P 1'
#
loop_
_entity.id
_entity.type
_entity.pdbx_description
1 polymer ?
#
loop_
_entity_poly.entity_id
_entity_poly.type
_entity_poly.pdbx_seq_one_letter_code
_entity_poly.pdbx_strand_id
1 'polypeptide(L)' 'VTLLTERRRHAPYGLAGGEQGARGENWLIPGDGSQPQRLPGKTAIHARAGDRIGIATPGGGGWGKDK' A
#
# COMPACT_ATOMS: atom_id res chain seq x y z
N VAL A 1 -5.46 4.64 15.41
CA VAL A 1 -4.26 4.35 14.58
C VAL A 1 -4.14 5.44 13.54
N THR A 2 -2.94 5.98 13.36
CA THR A 2 -2.66 6.98 12.32
C THR A 2 -1.68 6.39 11.30
N LEU A 3 -2.00 6.53 10.02
CA LEU A 3 -1.15 6.08 8.91
C LEU A 3 -0.58 7.30 8.19
N LEU A 4 0.74 7.32 8.05
CA LEU A 4 1.50 8.29 7.27
C LEU A 4 2.39 7.52 6.30
N THR A 5 1.83 7.18 5.14
CA THR A 5 2.49 6.34 4.13
C THR A 5 2.46 7.01 2.76
N GLU A 6 3.53 6.82 1.99
CA GLU A 6 3.72 7.41 0.67
C GLU A 6 3.71 6.34 -0.43
N ARG A 7 3.86 6.76 -1.70
CA ARG A 7 3.91 5.86 -2.87
C ARG A 7 2.68 4.93 -2.99
N ARG A 8 1.51 5.45 -2.60
CA ARG A 8 0.20 4.78 -2.71
C ARG A 8 -0.58 5.19 -3.96
N ARG A 9 -0.40 6.43 -4.42
CA ARG A 9 -1.07 6.99 -5.62
C ARG A 9 -0.22 6.85 -6.88
N HIS A 10 1.08 7.07 -6.77
CA HIS A 10 2.01 6.99 -7.89
C HIS A 10 2.96 5.83 -7.68
N ALA A 11 3.10 5.00 -8.71
CA ALA A 11 4.03 3.88 -8.71
C ALA A 11 5.48 4.40 -8.70
N PRO A 12 6.41 3.72 -8.02
CA PRO A 12 7.84 3.95 -8.22
C PRO A 12 8.20 3.71 -9.69
N TYR A 13 8.89 4.67 -10.31
CA TYR A 13 9.21 4.61 -11.73
C TYR A 13 10.33 3.61 -11.99
N GLY A 14 10.28 2.96 -13.15
CA GLY A 14 11.42 2.24 -13.70
C GLY A 14 12.39 3.17 -14.41
N LEU A 15 13.60 2.67 -14.69
CA LEU A 15 14.69 3.41 -15.31
C LEU A 15 15.28 2.63 -16.49
N ALA A 16 15.87 3.35 -17.44
CA ALA A 16 16.51 2.78 -18.64
C ALA A 16 15.61 1.80 -19.44
N GLY A 17 14.30 2.03 -19.44
CA GLY A 17 13.32 1.16 -20.10
C GLY A 17 12.64 0.13 -19.19
N GLY A 18 12.95 0.12 -17.89
CA GLY A 18 12.32 -0.78 -16.92
C GLY A 18 10.89 -0.38 -16.55
N GLU A 19 10.11 -1.37 -16.14
CA GLU A 19 8.71 -1.18 -15.77
C GLU A 19 8.51 -0.48 -14.41
N GLN A 20 7.29 0.02 -14.19
CA GLN A 20 6.91 0.64 -12.92
C GLN A 20 6.77 -0.41 -11.81
N GLY A 21 7.21 -0.06 -10.60
CA GLY A 21 7.00 -0.89 -9.41
C GLY A 21 5.55 -0.88 -8.94
N ALA A 22 5.15 -1.89 -8.17
CA ALA A 22 3.83 -1.90 -7.55
C ALA A 22 3.66 -0.73 -6.57
N ARG A 23 2.47 -0.10 -6.60
CA ARG A 23 2.06 0.84 -5.56
C ARG A 23 1.83 0.07 -4.28
N GLY A 24 2.20 0.68 -3.16
CA GLY A 24 1.84 0.07 -1.91
C GLY A 24 0.40 0.37 -1.51
N GLU A 25 -0.10 -0.34 -0.50
CA GLU A 25 -1.51 -0.31 -0.10
C GLU A 25 -1.65 -0.38 1.42
N ASN A 26 -2.75 0.15 1.93
CA ASN A 26 -3.14 0.02 3.32
C ASN A 26 -4.55 -0.58 3.38
N TRP A 27 -4.77 -1.47 4.33
CA TRP A 27 -6.04 -2.16 4.52
C TRP A 27 -6.42 -2.18 6.00
N LEU A 28 -7.67 -1.88 6.31
CA LEU A 28 -8.32 -2.26 7.57
C LEU A 28 -8.95 -3.63 7.36
N ILE A 29 -8.62 -4.57 8.22
CA ILE A 29 -9.18 -5.92 8.23
C ILE A 29 -9.92 -6.07 9.57
N PRO A 30 -11.25 -5.89 9.58
CA PRO A 30 -12.05 -5.96 10.80
C PRO A 30 -11.93 -7.31 11.51
N GLY A 31 -11.87 -7.28 12.84
CA GLY A 31 -11.78 -8.49 13.67
C GLY A 31 -13.07 -9.32 13.71
N ASP A 32 -14.21 -8.71 13.34
CA ASP A 32 -15.53 -9.33 13.32
C ASP A 32 -15.83 -10.12 12.03
N GLY A 33 -14.87 -10.18 11.10
CA GLY A 33 -15.00 -10.87 9.83
C GLY A 33 -15.73 -10.08 8.73
N SER A 34 -16.09 -8.82 8.99
CA SER A 34 -16.60 -7.93 7.94
C SER A 34 -15.55 -7.64 6.86
N GLN A 35 -16.00 -7.15 5.70
CA GLN A 35 -15.17 -7.03 4.51
C GLN A 35 -13.97 -6.09 4.75
N PRO A 36 -12.75 -6.47 4.33
CA PRO A 36 -11.59 -5.58 4.38
C PRO A 36 -11.81 -4.29 3.60
N GLN A 37 -11.33 -3.18 4.16
CA GLN A 37 -11.50 -1.85 3.59
C GLN A 37 -10.15 -1.24 3.24
N ARG A 38 -10.03 -0.69 2.02
CA ARG A 38 -8.81 -0.02 1.58
C ARG A 38 -8.73 1.36 2.23
N LEU A 39 -7.57 1.68 2.78
CA LEU A 39 -7.31 2.95 3.47
C LEU A 39 -6.45 3.89 2.61
N PRO A 40 -6.65 5.22 2.72
CA PRO A 40 -5.75 6.20 2.11
C PRO A 40 -4.31 6.12 2.63
N GLY A 41 -3.38 6.75 1.90
CA GLY A 41 -1.98 6.84 2.32
C GLY A 41 -1.76 7.65 3.61
N LYS A 42 -2.60 8.67 3.83
CA LYS A 42 -2.61 9.51 5.03
C LYS A 42 -4.02 9.52 5.60
N THR A 43 -4.19 8.95 6.79
CA THR A 43 -5.50 8.90 7.46
C THR A 43 -5.34 8.60 8.95
N ALA A 44 -6.34 9.00 9.73
CA ALA A 44 -6.51 8.58 11.11
C ALA A 44 -7.81 7.78 11.23
N ILE A 45 -7.74 6.61 11.85
CA ILE A 45 -8.91 5.75 12.07
C ILE A 45 -8.96 5.26 13.52
N HIS A 46 -10.17 4.96 13.99
CA HIS A 46 -10.38 4.24 15.24
C HIS A 46 -10.39 2.74 14.95
N ALA A 47 -9.35 2.05 15.39
CA ALA A 47 -9.30 0.59 15.34
C ALA A 47 -9.85 0.03 16.66
N ARG A 48 -10.57 -1.08 16.57
CA ARG A 48 -11.10 -1.82 17.71
C ARG A 48 -10.16 -2.99 18.05
N ALA A 49 -10.32 -3.53 19.25
CA ALA A 49 -9.62 -4.76 19.62
C ALA A 49 -9.99 -5.88 18.63
N GLY A 50 -8.99 -6.59 18.12
CA GLY A 50 -9.15 -7.64 17.10
C GLY A 50 -9.03 -7.16 15.66
N ASP A 51 -9.13 -5.85 15.39
CA ASP A 51 -8.86 -5.32 14.05
C ASP A 51 -7.38 -5.46 13.69
N ARG A 52 -7.11 -5.69 12.41
CA ARG A 52 -5.75 -5.76 11.87
C ARG A 52 -5.55 -4.69 10.81
N ILE A 53 -4.35 -4.12 10.78
CA ILE A 53 -3.93 -3.20 9.73
C ILE A 53 -2.94 -3.91 8.82
N GLY A 54 -3.34 -4.08 7.56
CA GLY A 54 -2.46 -4.60 6.51
C GLY A 54 -1.71 -3.47 5.83
N ILE A 55 -0.38 -3.58 5.73
CA ILE A 55 0.46 -2.61 5.04
C ILE A 55 1.26 -3.36 3.97
N ALA A 56 0.95 -3.11 2.70
CA ALA A 56 1.77 -3.54 1.58
C ALA A 56 2.73 -2.39 1.22
N THR A 57 4.03 -2.57 1.46
CA THR A 57 5.06 -1.58 1.09
C THR A 57 5.21 -1.56 -0.44
N PRO A 58 5.38 -0.38 -1.07
CA PRO A 58 5.59 -0.30 -2.51
C PRO A 58 6.83 -1.11 -2.95
N GLY A 59 6.78 -1.66 -4.17
CA GLY A 59 7.94 -2.30 -4.79
C GLY A 59 8.91 -1.28 -5.41
N GLY A 60 10.09 -1.72 -5.82
CA GLY A 60 11.00 -0.91 -6.64
C GLY A 60 10.56 -0.90 -8.11
N GLY A 61 10.90 0.15 -8.86
CA GLY A 61 10.80 0.12 -10.31
C GLY A 61 11.94 -0.70 -10.92
N GLY A 62 11.69 -1.31 -12.09
CA GLY A 62 12.68 -2.09 -12.81
C GLY A 62 13.78 -1.25 -13.43
N TRP A 63 14.87 -1.91 -13.85
CA TRP A 63 15.97 -1.31 -14.60
C TRP A 63 16.23 -2.05 -15.91
N GLY A 64 16.39 -1.28 -16.99
CA GLY A 64 16.66 -1.85 -18.32
C GLY A 64 15.39 -2.37 -18.98
N LYS A 65 15.47 -2.68 -20.28
CA LYS A 65 14.38 -3.41 -20.95
C LYS A 65 14.46 -4.87 -20.53
N ASP A 66 13.30 -5.49 -20.31
CA ASP A 66 13.22 -6.94 -20.32
C ASP A 66 13.81 -7.44 -21.65
N LYS A 67 14.76 -8.37 -21.54
CA LYS A 67 15.42 -8.96 -22.70
C LYS A 67 14.46 -9.84 -23.48
#